data_AF-A0A1B7MTZ0-F1
#
_entry.id   AF-A0A1B7MTZ0-F1
#
_cell.length_a   1.000
_cell.length_b   1.000
_cell.length_c   1.000
_cell.angle_alpha   90.00
_cell.angle_beta   90.00
_cell.angle_gamma   90.00
#
_symmetry.space_group_name_H-M   'P 1'
#
loop_
_entity.id
_entity.type
_entity.pdbx_description
1 polymer ?
#
loop_
_entity_poly.entity_id
_entity_poly.type
_entity_poly.pdbx_seq_one_letter_code
_entity_poly.pdbx_strand_id
1 'polypeptide(L)'
;MTRSQHFFMIATRIDARAMQITGDIKFHLFMDMRAEFAWISFKMTPKQWALATETYNTRLEEKNHATGLETVKENPQAPPRKPGDIEVAVMNLVVKNDFKSRSGSETFWRRHCASSFQPSSPISTTTFLTPLSLRFTRPTRVPAARQSCTPV
;
A
#
# COMPACT_ATOMS: atom_id res chain seq x y z
N MET A 1 28.23 -3.61 -0.45
CA MET A 1 27.96 -2.39 0.36
C MET A 1 28.86 -1.28 -0.15
N THR A 2 28.33 -0.07 -0.38
CA THR A 2 29.15 1.07 -0.84
C THR A 2 29.91 1.70 0.32
N ARG A 3 30.94 2.52 0.04
CA ARG A 3 31.73 3.21 1.07
C ARG A 3 30.87 4.15 1.93
N SER A 4 29.90 4.83 1.32
CA SER A 4 28.94 5.68 2.04
C SER A 4 28.00 4.87 2.94
N GLN A 5 27.51 3.72 2.47
CA GLN A 5 26.70 2.80 3.29
C GLN A 5 27.50 2.25 4.48
N HIS A 6 28.77 1.90 4.27
CA HIS A 6 29.66 1.44 5.35
C HIS A 6 29.91 2.53 6.39
N PHE A 7 30.18 3.76 5.96
CA PHE A 7 30.32 4.90 6.88
C PHE A 7 29.04 5.18 7.66
N PHE A 8 27.89 5.19 6.98
CA PHE A 8 26.58 5.34 7.62
C PHE A 8 26.33 4.27 8.69
N MET A 9 26.65 3.01 8.39
CA MET A 9 26.51 1.90 9.33
C MET A 9 27.42 2.07 10.56
N ILE A 10 28.68 2.48 10.37
CA ILE A 10 29.59 2.74 11.50
C ILE A 10 29.05 3.89 12.36
N ALA A 11 28.62 4.99 11.73
CA ALA A 11 28.19 6.20 12.42
C ALA A 11 26.86 6.05 13.17
N THR A 12 25.90 5.33 12.57
CA THR A 12 24.52 5.23 13.11
C THR A 12 24.22 3.89 13.77
N ARG A 13 25.08 2.88 13.58
CA ARG A 13 24.83 1.47 13.93
C ARG A 13 23.60 0.86 13.24
N ILE A 14 23.09 1.50 12.19
CA ILE A 14 21.96 1.01 11.38
C ILE A 14 22.52 0.45 10.07
N ASP A 15 22.15 -0.78 9.72
CA ASP A 15 22.47 -1.34 8.40
C ASP A 15 21.70 -0.57 7.32
N ALA A 16 22.41 0.07 6.40
CA ALA A 16 21.81 0.83 5.30
C ALA A 16 20.92 -0.05 4.40
N ARG A 17 21.16 -1.38 4.35
CA ARG A 17 20.34 -2.34 3.60
C ARG A 17 18.99 -2.62 4.25
N ALA A 18 18.89 -2.43 5.57
CA ALA A 18 17.65 -2.60 6.34
C ALA A 18 16.71 -1.39 6.23
N MET A 19 17.12 -0.33 5.53
CA MET A 19 16.33 0.91 5.40
C MET A 19 15.39 0.89 4.18
N GLN A 20 15.49 -0.12 3.32
CA GLN A 20 14.70 -0.22 2.09
C GLN A 20 14.36 -1.66 1.74
N ILE A 21 13.07 -1.89 1.46
CA ILE A 21 12.59 -3.16 0.91
C ILE A 21 13.00 -3.26 -0.56
N THR A 22 14.12 -3.95 -0.79
CA THR A 22 14.76 -4.15 -2.10
C THR A 22 14.97 -5.64 -2.37
N GLY A 23 14.86 -6.04 -3.64
CA GLY A 23 14.98 -7.44 -4.07
C GLY A 23 13.64 -8.17 -4.18
N ASP A 24 13.60 -9.18 -5.04
CA ASP A 24 12.35 -9.81 -5.46
C ASP A 24 11.66 -10.55 -4.32
N ILE A 25 12.38 -11.35 -3.52
CA ILE A 25 11.81 -12.12 -2.40
C ILE A 25 11.13 -11.19 -1.40
N LYS A 26 11.85 -10.12 -1.01
CA LYS A 26 11.36 -9.10 -0.08
C LYS A 26 10.15 -8.36 -0.62
N PHE A 27 10.20 -7.96 -1.90
CA PHE A 27 9.10 -7.25 -2.56
C PHE A 27 7.83 -8.11 -2.63
N HIS A 28 7.93 -9.35 -3.09
CA HIS A 28 6.75 -10.23 -3.21
C HIS A 28 6.17 -10.55 -1.82
N LEU A 29 7.02 -10.84 -0.83
CA LEU A 29 6.56 -11.04 0.54
C LEU A 29 5.83 -9.81 1.09
N PHE A 30 6.38 -8.61 0.85
CA PHE A 30 5.74 -7.37 1.25
C PHE A 30 4.37 -7.18 0.60
N MET A 31 4.25 -7.50 -0.69
CA MET A 31 3.00 -7.38 -1.45
C MET A 31 1.93 -8.37 -0.94
N ASP A 32 2.33 -9.60 -0.62
CA ASP A 32 1.45 -10.60 -0.01
C ASP A 32 0.95 -10.16 1.35
N MET A 33 1.86 -9.77 2.25
CA MET A 33 1.51 -9.30 3.60
C MET A 33 0.68 -8.03 3.57
N ARG A 34 0.96 -7.11 2.64
CA ARG A 34 0.15 -5.91 2.45
C ARG A 34 -1.29 -6.26 2.10
N ALA A 35 -1.50 -7.23 1.22
CA ALA A 35 -2.84 -7.66 0.85
C ALA A 35 -3.55 -8.39 2.00
N GLU A 36 -2.82 -9.19 2.78
CA GLU A 36 -3.35 -9.95 3.92
C GLU A 36 -3.74 -9.05 5.11
N PHE A 37 -2.88 -8.09 5.47
CA PHE A 37 -3.06 -7.23 6.64
C PHE A 37 -3.59 -5.84 6.30
N ALA A 38 -3.96 -5.59 5.04
CA ALA A 38 -4.41 -4.31 4.53
C ALA A 38 -3.46 -3.15 4.90
N TRP A 39 -2.15 -3.33 4.68
CA TRP A 39 -1.16 -2.29 4.95
C TRP A 39 -1.32 -1.13 3.98
N ILE A 40 -1.96 -0.06 4.46
CA ILE A 40 -2.33 1.12 3.69
C ILE A 40 -1.70 2.34 4.36
N SER A 41 -0.96 3.14 3.58
CA SER A 41 -0.11 4.23 4.08
C SER A 41 -0.86 5.18 5.02
N PHE A 42 -2.04 5.64 4.58
CA PHE A 42 -2.87 6.62 5.28
C PHE A 42 -3.70 6.06 6.44
N LYS A 43 -3.82 4.73 6.55
CA LYS A 43 -4.56 4.08 7.67
C LYS A 43 -3.66 3.62 8.80
N MET A 44 -2.35 3.50 8.56
CA MET A 44 -1.41 2.94 9.51
C MET A 44 -0.63 4.01 10.27
N THR A 45 -0.66 3.92 11.59
CA THR A 45 0.13 4.74 12.51
C THR A 45 1.59 4.26 12.57
N PRO A 46 2.55 5.12 12.98
CA PRO A 46 3.95 4.70 13.15
C PRO A 46 4.14 3.49 14.07
N LYS A 47 3.34 3.37 15.13
CA LYS A 47 3.37 2.22 16.04
C LYS A 47 2.91 0.93 15.34
N GLN A 48 1.85 1.01 14.54
CA GLN A 48 1.38 -0.15 13.76
C GLN A 48 2.41 -0.57 12.71
N TRP A 49 3.13 0.39 12.10
CA TRP A 49 4.24 0.09 11.20
C TRP A 49 5.39 -0.65 11.89
N ALA A 50 5.71 -0.30 13.14
CA ALA A 50 6.73 -1.03 13.90
C ALA A 50 6.34 -2.50 14.11
N LEU A 51 5.08 -2.77 14.51
CA LEU A 51 4.55 -4.12 14.68
C LEU A 51 4.47 -4.91 13.36
N ALA A 52 4.06 -4.23 12.27
CA ALA A 52 4.05 -4.80 10.94
C ALA A 52 5.47 -5.18 10.48
N THR A 53 6.47 -4.36 10.83
CA THR A 53 7.88 -4.63 10.52
C THR A 53 8.40 -5.84 11.27
N GLU A 54 8.05 -5.99 12.55
CA GLU A 54 8.38 -7.19 13.32
C GLU A 54 7.80 -8.45 12.67
N THR A 55 6.50 -8.41 12.34
CA THR A 55 5.81 -9.53 11.66
C THR A 55 6.44 -9.84 10.31
N TYR A 56 6.82 -8.80 9.55
CA TYR A 56 7.50 -8.94 8.26
C TYR A 56 8.86 -9.62 8.41
N ASN A 57 9.65 -9.18 9.39
CA ASN A 57 10.98 -9.73 9.65
C ASN A 57 10.90 -11.21 10.02
N THR A 58 9.94 -11.61 10.86
CA THR A 58 9.73 -13.03 11.20
C THR A 58 9.45 -13.87 9.97
N ARG A 59 8.51 -13.45 9.10
CA ARG A 59 8.21 -14.19 7.86
C ARG A 59 9.35 -14.18 6.86
N LEU A 60 10.13 -13.09 6.83
CA LEU A 60 11.31 -13.01 5.98
C LEU A 60 12.40 -13.98 6.45
N GLU A 61 12.62 -14.10 7.76
CA GLU A 61 13.53 -15.07 8.36
C GLU A 61 13.13 -16.50 8.01
N GLU A 62 11.85 -16.85 8.16
CA GLU A 62 11.32 -18.17 7.78
C GLU A 62 11.57 -18.48 6.30
N LYS A 63 11.29 -17.51 5.41
CA LYS A 63 11.44 -17.67 3.95
C LYS A 63 12.89 -17.80 3.51
N ASN A 64 13.78 -17.03 4.14
CA ASN A 64 15.21 -17.09 3.87
C ASN A 64 15.84 -18.34 4.46
N HIS A 65 15.42 -18.77 5.66
CA HIS A 65 15.86 -20.02 6.26
C HIS A 65 15.50 -21.22 5.38
N ALA A 66 14.28 -21.24 4.83
CA ALA A 66 13.85 -22.28 3.89
C ALA A 66 14.67 -22.31 2.58
N THR A 67 15.32 -21.20 2.22
CA THR A 67 16.13 -21.06 0.99
C THR A 67 17.64 -21.04 1.27
N GLY A 68 18.06 -21.19 2.52
CA GLY A 68 19.47 -21.12 2.94
C GLY A 68 20.11 -19.74 2.82
N LEU A 69 19.31 -18.67 2.79
CA LEU A 69 19.78 -17.29 2.68
C LEU A 69 19.94 -16.63 4.06
N GLU A 70 20.93 -15.75 4.17
CA GLU A 70 21.10 -14.90 5.36
C GLU A 70 20.02 -13.80 5.40
N THR A 71 19.42 -13.59 6.58
CA THR A 71 18.38 -12.56 6.75
C THR A 71 18.91 -11.30 7.39
N VAL A 72 18.80 -10.20 6.66
CA VAL A 72 18.95 -8.85 7.23
C VAL A 72 17.56 -8.35 7.64
N LYS A 73 17.34 -8.19 8.94
CA LYS A 73 16.11 -7.62 9.50
C LYS A 73 15.91 -6.19 8.99
N GLU A 74 14.73 -5.88 8.51
CA GLU A 74 14.34 -4.53 8.11
C GLU A 74 14.14 -3.64 9.33
N ASN A 75 14.50 -2.38 9.17
CA ASN A 75 14.26 -1.32 10.14
C ASN A 75 12.78 -0.89 10.09
N PRO A 76 12.14 -0.54 11.21
CA PRO A 76 10.77 -0.01 11.23
C PRO A 76 10.49 1.17 10.30
N GLN A 77 11.53 1.90 9.88
CA GLN A 77 11.44 3.01 8.94
C GLN A 77 11.36 2.57 7.47
N ALA A 78 11.66 1.30 7.14
CA ALA A 78 11.66 0.81 5.76
C ALA A 78 10.24 0.50 5.24
N PRO A 79 9.39 -0.27 5.96
CA PRO A 79 8.03 -0.55 5.50
C PRO A 79 7.16 0.68 5.23
N PRO A 80 7.11 1.74 6.06
CA PRO A 80 6.23 2.88 5.77
C PRO A 80 6.61 3.67 4.51
N ARG A 81 7.85 3.57 4.02
CA ARG A 81 8.29 4.26 2.79
C ARG A 81 7.84 3.56 1.51
N LYS A 82 7.67 2.23 1.55
CA LYS A 82 7.37 1.41 0.37
C LYS A 82 5.91 1.51 -0.16
N PRO A 83 4.88 1.64 0.69
CA PRO A 83 3.48 1.80 0.27
C PRO A 83 3.26 2.97 -0.66
N GLY A 84 3.91 4.12 -0.42
CA GLY A 84 3.73 5.31 -1.26
C GLY A 84 4.07 5.04 -2.73
N ASP A 85 5.22 4.41 -2.99
CA ASP A 85 5.63 4.03 -4.35
C ASP A 85 4.62 3.07 -5.00
N ILE A 86 4.12 2.10 -4.22
CA ILE A 86 3.21 1.08 -4.74
C ILE A 86 1.81 1.65 -4.94
N GLU A 87 1.32 2.55 -4.09
CA GLU A 87 0.02 3.21 -4.24
C GLU A 87 -0.01 4.04 -5.53
N VAL A 88 1.06 4.79 -5.81
CA VAL A 88 1.21 5.50 -7.08
C VAL A 88 1.24 4.52 -8.26
N ALA A 89 1.97 3.42 -8.15
CA ALA A 89 2.00 2.39 -9.20
C ALA A 89 0.60 1.78 -9.45
N VAL A 90 -0.10 1.40 -8.39
CA VAL A 90 -1.46 0.83 -8.46
C VAL A 90 -2.44 1.81 -9.08
N MET A 91 -2.42 3.09 -8.68
CA MET A 91 -3.28 4.12 -9.30
C MET A 91 -3.00 4.26 -10.79
N ASN A 92 -1.73 4.27 -11.20
CA ASN A 92 -1.35 4.36 -12.62
C ASN A 92 -1.85 3.17 -13.44
N LEU A 93 -1.76 1.95 -12.90
CA LEU A 93 -2.25 0.74 -13.56
C LEU A 93 -3.78 0.78 -13.71
N VAL A 94 -4.50 1.22 -12.68
CA VAL A 94 -5.97 1.35 -12.71
C VAL A 94 -6.41 2.39 -13.73
N VAL A 95 -5.77 3.57 -13.78
CA VAL A 95 -6.09 4.63 -14.74
C VAL A 95 -5.84 4.17 -16.18
N LYS A 96 -4.74 3.44 -16.42
CA LYS A 96 -4.40 2.92 -17.75
C LYS A 96 -5.15 1.64 -18.13
N ASN A 97 -5.81 1.00 -17.17
CA ASN A 97 -6.40 -0.34 -17.29
C ASN A 97 -5.40 -1.39 -17.84
N ASP A 98 -4.12 -1.23 -17.52
CA ASP A 98 -3.05 -2.15 -17.91
C ASP A 98 -2.45 -2.75 -16.64
N PHE A 99 -2.64 -4.04 -16.45
CA PHE A 99 -2.19 -4.77 -15.26
C PHE A 99 -1.02 -5.70 -15.57
N LYS A 100 -0.37 -5.56 -16.72
CA LYS A 100 0.73 -6.45 -17.11
C LYS A 100 1.93 -6.26 -16.20
N SER A 101 2.40 -7.36 -15.62
CA SER A 101 3.69 -7.43 -14.94
C SER A 101 4.84 -7.56 -15.95
N ARG A 102 6.09 -7.53 -15.48
CA ARG A 102 7.29 -7.71 -16.32
C ARG A 102 7.28 -9.05 -17.08
N SER A 103 6.61 -10.08 -16.57
CA SER A 103 6.45 -11.38 -17.24
C SER A 103 5.28 -11.42 -18.23
N GLY A 104 4.54 -10.32 -18.40
CA GLY A 104 3.34 -10.23 -19.24
C GLY A 104 2.06 -10.74 -18.58
N SER A 105 2.15 -11.37 -17.40
CA SER A 105 0.98 -11.82 -16.63
C SER A 105 0.31 -10.66 -15.90
N GLU A 106 -1.01 -10.67 -15.83
CA GLU A 106 -1.82 -9.69 -15.07
C GLU A 106 -2.23 -10.17 -13.68
N THR A 107 -2.07 -11.46 -13.37
CA THR A 107 -2.62 -12.08 -12.16
C THR A 107 -2.12 -11.43 -10.88
N PHE A 108 -0.83 -11.10 -10.85
CA PHE A 108 -0.18 -10.43 -9.72
C PHE A 108 -0.84 -9.08 -9.42
N TRP A 109 -0.84 -8.16 -10.40
CA TRP A 109 -1.36 -6.82 -10.18
C TRP A 109 -2.87 -6.82 -9.96
N ARG A 110 -3.63 -7.68 -10.65
CA ARG A 110 -5.08 -7.80 -10.40
C ARG A 110 -5.38 -8.23 -8.97
N ARG A 111 -4.63 -9.19 -8.42
CA ARG A 111 -4.78 -9.64 -7.02
C ARG A 111 -4.53 -8.49 -6.03
N HIS A 112 -3.41 -7.78 -6.17
CA HIS A 112 -3.02 -6.74 -5.21
C HIS A 112 -3.77 -5.41 -5.39
N CYS A 113 -4.30 -5.12 -6.60
CA CYS A 113 -5.18 -3.97 -6.81
C CYS A 113 -6.56 -4.19 -6.19
N ALA A 114 -7.13 -5.40 -6.31
CA ALA A 114 -8.42 -5.74 -5.73
C ALA A 114 -8.43 -5.62 -4.19
N SER A 115 -7.35 -6.04 -3.52
CA SER A 115 -7.21 -5.88 -2.07
C SER A 115 -7.04 -4.43 -1.62
N SER A 116 -6.48 -3.56 -2.48
CA SER A 116 -6.23 -2.16 -2.17
C SER A 116 -7.49 -1.28 -2.31
N PHE A 117 -8.47 -1.72 -3.11
CA PHE A 117 -9.70 -1.01 -3.44
C PHE A 117 -10.97 -1.70 -2.93
N GLN A 118 -10.91 -2.39 -1.78
CA GLN A 118 -12.17 -2.75 -1.13
C GLN A 118 -12.91 -1.46 -0.73
N PRO A 119 -14.11 -1.17 -1.27
CA PRO A 119 -14.94 -0.17 -0.67
C PRO A 119 -15.22 -0.67 0.75
N SER A 120 -14.85 0.11 1.76
CA SER A 120 -15.39 -0.09 3.10
C SER A 120 -16.90 -0.25 2.97
N SER A 121 -17.43 -1.31 3.58
CA SER A 121 -18.81 -1.80 3.54
C SER A 121 -19.87 -0.72 3.26
N PRO A 122 -20.98 -1.07 2.56
CA PRO A 122 -22.08 -0.12 2.36
C PRO A 122 -22.51 0.40 3.72
N ILE A 123 -22.52 1.73 3.86
CA ILE A 123 -23.12 2.40 5.01
C ILE A 123 -24.56 1.88 5.06
N SER A 124 -24.83 0.98 6.00
CA SER A 124 -26.20 0.58 6.34
C SER A 124 -26.94 1.86 6.62
N THR A 125 -27.78 2.27 5.67
CA THR A 125 -28.65 3.43 5.82
C THR A 125 -29.73 2.96 6.78
N THR A 126 -29.43 3.01 8.08
CA THR A 126 -30.39 2.70 9.12
C THR A 126 -31.45 3.79 9.06
N THR A 127 -32.62 3.34 8.62
CA THR A 127 -33.89 4.03 8.60
C THR A 127 -34.16 4.68 9.97
N PHE A 128 -34.07 5.99 10.06
CA PHE A 128 -34.78 6.75 11.09
C PHE A 128 -35.98 7.43 10.41
N LEU A 129 -37.11 6.76 10.51
CA LEU A 129 -38.43 7.37 10.34
C LEU A 129 -38.70 8.22 11.58
N THR A 130 -38.85 9.53 11.42
CA THR A 130 -39.99 10.28 11.96
C THR A 130 -40.05 11.70 11.35
N PRO A 131 -41.26 12.26 11.17
CA PRO A 131 -41.49 13.42 10.34
C PRO A 131 -41.48 14.70 11.19
N LEU A 132 -40.76 15.72 10.74
CA LEU A 132 -41.03 17.09 11.17
C LEU A 132 -41.00 18.00 9.94
N SER A 133 -42.19 18.49 9.60
CA SER A 133 -42.42 19.52 8.59
C SER A 133 -41.49 20.71 8.80
N LEU A 134 -40.63 20.96 7.81
CA LEU A 134 -40.10 22.29 7.54
C LEU A 134 -40.06 22.49 6.03
N ARG A 135 -40.94 23.37 5.56
CA ARG A 135 -41.01 23.85 4.19
C ARG A 135 -39.65 24.44 3.83
N PHE A 136 -38.99 23.87 2.83
CA PHE A 136 -37.88 24.54 2.16
C PHE A 136 -38.12 24.54 0.66
N THR A 137 -38.17 25.75 0.12
CA THR A 137 -38.42 26.10 -1.26
C THR A 137 -37.38 25.48 -2.19
N ARG A 138 -37.88 24.97 -3.33
CA ARG A 138 -37.13 24.31 -4.41
C ARG A 138 -36.23 25.34 -5.14
N PRO A 139 -34.90 25.17 -5.19
CA PRO A 139 -34.08 25.84 -6.19
C PRO A 139 -34.06 25.00 -7.47
N THR A 140 -34.05 25.72 -8.58
CA THR A 140 -34.11 25.27 -9.98
C THR A 140 -32.96 24.33 -10.37
N ARG A 141 -33.31 23.35 -11.20
CA ARG A 141 -32.44 22.35 -11.84
C ARG A 141 -31.47 23.06 -12.81
N VAL A 142 -30.17 23.04 -12.51
CA VAL A 142 -29.11 23.36 -13.48
C VAL A 142 -28.70 22.06 -14.19
N PRO A 143 -28.66 21.99 -15.53
CA PRO A 143 -28.19 20.80 -16.22
C PRO A 143 -26.66 20.65 -16.11
N ALA A 144 -26.23 19.41 -15.90
CA ALA A 144 -24.84 19.01 -15.76
C ALA A 144 -24.02 19.30 -17.03
N ALA A 145 -22.97 20.10 -16.90
CA ALA A 145 -21.91 20.17 -17.90
C ALA A 145 -20.95 18.98 -17.68
N ARG A 146 -20.82 18.13 -18.70
CA ARG A 146 -19.73 17.15 -18.84
C ARG A 146 -18.39 17.87 -18.76
N GLN A 147 -17.59 17.59 -17.73
CA GLN A 147 -16.16 17.92 -17.75
C GLN A 147 -15.40 16.72 -18.31
N SER A 148 -15.03 16.84 -19.58
CA SER A 148 -13.99 16.05 -20.22
C SER A 148 -12.64 16.73 -19.93
N CYS A 149 -11.81 16.11 -19.09
CA CYS A 149 -10.42 16.53 -18.94
C CYS A 149 -9.55 15.74 -19.93
N THR A 150 -9.11 16.39 -21.00
CA THR A 150 -7.98 15.99 -21.83
C THR A 150 -6.71 16.65 -21.29
N PRO A 151 -5.56 15.97 -21.26
CA PRO A 151 -4.32 16.56 -20.79
C PRO A 151 -3.62 17.35 -21.92
N VAL A 152 -2.93 18.43 -21.53
CA VAL A 152 -1.80 19.02 -22.25
C VAL A 152 -0.54 18.61 -21.52
#